data_AF-A0AAN9SYH2-F1
#
_entry.id   AF-A0AAN9SYH2-F1
#
_cell.length_a   1.000
_cell.length_b   1.000
_cell.length_c   1.000
_cell.angle_alpha   90.00
_cell.angle_beta   90.00
_cell.angle_gamma   90.00
#
_symmetry.space_group_name_H-M   'P 1'
#
loop_
_entity.id
_entity.type
_entity.pdbx_description
1 polymer ?
#
loop_
_entity_poly.entity_id
_entity_poly.type
_entity_poly.pdbx_seq_one_letter_code
_entity_poly.pdbx_strand_id
1 'polypeptide(L)'
;MQAHRWQCVRSGKAKQQAVSVCCELNWNWIAMSDDDDVRLHLPPLSPSLFDAEPSSELQQPKPNGSATRPSSESVSQVQDLLHSEIHDSGKLHSHEDDASISWRKRKKHFFVLSHSGKPIYTRYGDEHKLAGFSATLQAIISFVENGGDHVKLVRAGKHQVVFLVKGPIYLVCISCTEEPYESLRGQLELIYGQMIVILTKSVNRCFEKNPKFDMTPLLGGTDTVFSSLIHSFSWNPATFLHAYTCLPLAYATRQAAGAILQDVADSGVLFAILMCRDKVISLVGAQKASLHPDDMLLLANFVMSSESFRTSEAFSPVCLPRYNALAFLYAYIHFFYNDTYLMLLTTSSDAFYHLKDCRIRIETVLLKSNVLSEVQRSLLDGGMHVEDLPPLPRSGSNRLPSDSPEREPNCGIGGAAGLWHFIYRSIYLDQYICSEFSSPISSPKQQKRLYRAYQKIFASMHDKGIGPHKTQFRRDENYVLLYWVTQDFELYAAFDPLADKALAIKTCNRVCQWVKDVENEIFLLGASPFSW
;
A
#
# COMPACT_ATOMS: atom_id res chain seq x y z
N MET A 1 27.45 -39.83 -13.71
CA MET A 1 27.56 -38.81 -14.77
C MET A 1 26.14 -38.36 -15.08
N GLN A 2 25.68 -37.12 -14.97
CA GLN A 2 26.24 -35.83 -14.56
C GLN A 2 25.20 -35.15 -13.66
N ALA A 3 25.69 -34.40 -12.69
CA ALA A 3 24.90 -33.58 -11.79
C ALA A 3 24.40 -32.32 -12.53
N HIS A 4 23.09 -32.03 -12.47
CA HIS A 4 22.56 -30.71 -12.79
C HIS A 4 22.33 -29.90 -11.51
N ARG A 5 22.77 -28.65 -11.61
CA ARG A 5 23.29 -27.77 -10.57
C ARG A 5 22.15 -26.91 -10.00
N TRP A 6 21.86 -27.05 -8.70
CA TRP A 6 20.97 -26.14 -7.97
C TRP A 6 21.80 -25.33 -6.96
N GLN A 7 21.98 -24.03 -7.20
CA GLN A 7 22.73 -23.14 -6.32
C GLN A 7 21.86 -22.62 -5.17
N CYS A 8 22.27 -22.94 -3.94
CA CYS A 8 21.98 -22.18 -2.71
C CYS A 8 23.20 -22.34 -1.78
N VAL A 9 23.65 -21.23 -1.18
CA VAL A 9 24.94 -21.10 -0.48
C VAL A 9 24.85 -21.71 0.93
N ARG A 10 25.42 -22.93 1.12
CA ARG A 10 25.74 -23.71 2.37
C ARG A 10 24.62 -23.86 3.44
N SER A 11 24.26 -25.01 4.01
CA SER A 11 24.96 -26.27 4.34
C SER A 11 24.02 -27.50 4.17
N GLY A 12 24.58 -28.67 3.83
CA GLY A 12 23.84 -29.80 3.23
C GLY A 12 22.91 -30.64 4.13
N LYS A 13 22.98 -30.54 5.47
CA LYS A 13 22.13 -31.36 6.37
C LYS A 13 20.73 -30.79 6.59
N ALA A 14 20.60 -29.47 6.70
CA ALA A 14 19.31 -28.79 6.84
C ALA A 14 18.40 -28.99 5.59
N LYS A 15 19.02 -29.15 4.41
CA LYS A 15 18.34 -29.31 3.12
C LYS A 15 17.64 -30.66 2.95
N GLN A 16 18.18 -31.74 3.50
CA GLN A 16 17.58 -33.08 3.37
C GLN A 16 16.45 -33.33 4.37
N GLN A 17 16.52 -32.77 5.58
CA GLN A 17 15.48 -32.95 6.60
C GLN A 17 14.29 -32.00 6.46
N ALA A 18 14.48 -30.75 5.99
CA ALA A 18 13.34 -29.87 5.70
C ALA A 18 12.46 -30.43 4.57
N VAL A 19 13.08 -31.05 3.56
CA VAL A 19 12.36 -31.77 2.49
C VAL A 19 11.66 -33.02 3.06
N SER A 20 12.29 -33.74 3.98
CA SER A 20 11.68 -34.88 4.69
C SER A 20 10.45 -34.47 5.50
N VAL A 21 10.49 -33.33 6.22
CA VAL A 21 9.35 -32.81 6.99
C VAL A 21 8.22 -32.35 6.07
N CYS A 22 8.53 -31.69 4.94
CA CYS A 22 7.52 -31.38 3.93
C CYS A 22 6.90 -32.66 3.32
N CYS A 23 7.70 -33.69 3.03
CA CYS A 23 7.20 -34.94 2.45
C CYS A 23 6.43 -35.82 3.45
N GLU A 24 6.86 -35.91 4.72
CA GLU A 24 6.21 -36.72 5.77
C GLU A 24 4.88 -36.10 6.26
N LEU A 25 4.71 -34.78 6.14
CA LEU A 25 3.45 -34.07 6.46
C LEU A 25 2.42 -34.08 5.31
N ASN A 26 2.59 -34.96 4.31
CA ASN A 26 1.68 -35.14 3.17
C ASN A 26 1.44 -33.83 2.37
N TRP A 27 2.52 -33.08 2.08
CA TRP A 27 2.49 -31.91 1.18
C TRP A 27 2.30 -32.31 -0.31
N ASN A 28 1.19 -32.96 -0.67
CA ASN A 28 0.76 -33.17 -2.06
C ASN A 28 0.32 -31.85 -2.77
N TRP A 29 0.69 -30.69 -2.23
CA TRP A 29 0.22 -29.37 -2.63
C TRP A 29 1.07 -28.72 -3.74
N ILE A 30 2.19 -29.35 -4.12
CA ILE A 30 3.17 -28.85 -5.11
C ILE A 30 3.45 -29.93 -6.17
N ALA A 31 2.41 -30.58 -6.69
CA ALA A 31 2.55 -31.52 -7.81
C ALA A 31 1.94 -30.95 -9.10
N MET A 32 2.85 -30.68 -10.05
CA MET A 32 2.71 -30.70 -11.52
C MET A 32 1.59 -29.87 -12.16
N SER A 33 2.00 -28.75 -12.77
CA SER A 33 1.56 -28.42 -14.12
C SER A 33 2.83 -28.40 -14.97
N ASP A 34 2.93 -29.40 -15.86
CA ASP A 34 3.92 -29.42 -16.94
C ASP A 34 3.63 -28.29 -17.95
N ASP A 35 4.67 -28.02 -18.73
CA ASP A 35 4.83 -27.09 -19.86
C ASP A 35 5.14 -25.60 -19.57
N ASP A 36 6.09 -24.97 -20.26
CA ASP A 36 7.41 -25.36 -20.78
C ASP A 36 8.10 -24.06 -21.24
N ASP A 37 9.43 -23.97 -21.17
CA ASP A 37 10.22 -23.31 -22.22
C ASP A 37 11.72 -23.62 -22.05
N VAL A 38 12.12 -24.81 -22.53
CA VAL A 38 13.45 -25.04 -23.09
C VAL A 38 13.27 -25.76 -24.43
N ARG A 39 13.44 -25.02 -25.54
CA ARG A 39 13.38 -25.56 -26.91
C ARG A 39 14.38 -26.71 -27.12
N LEU A 40 13.87 -27.90 -27.43
CA LEU A 40 14.60 -29.00 -28.07
C LEU A 40 13.74 -29.58 -29.20
N HIS A 41 14.29 -29.60 -30.42
CA HIS A 41 13.63 -30.12 -31.63
C HIS A 41 13.62 -31.65 -31.65
N LEU A 42 12.45 -32.28 -31.81
CA LEU A 42 12.27 -33.68 -32.23
C LEU A 42 11.00 -33.84 -33.10
N PRO A 43 10.90 -34.88 -33.96
CA PRO A 43 10.14 -34.90 -35.23
C PRO A 43 8.65 -35.26 -35.09
N PRO A 44 7.82 -35.07 -36.14
CA PRO A 44 6.37 -35.04 -36.01
C PRO A 44 5.75 -36.45 -36.06
N LEU A 45 4.72 -36.67 -35.25
CA LEU A 45 3.75 -37.75 -35.42
C LEU A 45 2.32 -37.19 -35.36
N SER A 46 1.46 -37.88 -36.11
CA SER A 46 0.28 -37.44 -36.87
C SER A 46 -0.99 -37.09 -36.06
N PRO A 47 -1.91 -36.29 -36.65
CA PRO A 47 -3.13 -35.82 -36.01
C PRO A 47 -4.30 -36.78 -36.24
N SER A 48 -5.05 -37.11 -35.19
CA SER A 48 -6.41 -37.63 -35.31
C SER A 48 -7.24 -37.22 -34.10
N LEU A 49 -8.47 -36.79 -34.40
CA LEU A 49 -9.59 -36.48 -33.50
C LEU A 49 -9.66 -35.05 -32.92
N PHE A 50 -9.80 -34.07 -33.81
CA PHE A 50 -10.83 -33.04 -33.64
C PHE A 50 -12.08 -33.52 -34.39
N ASP A 51 -13.24 -33.57 -33.74
CA ASP A 51 -14.56 -33.43 -34.34
C ASP A 51 -15.63 -33.41 -33.23
N ALA A 52 -16.23 -32.25 -33.00
CA ALA A 52 -17.65 -32.10 -32.63
C ALA A 52 -17.96 -30.59 -32.50
N GLU A 53 -18.49 -30.03 -33.58
CA GLU A 53 -19.14 -28.72 -33.59
C GLU A 53 -20.55 -28.75 -32.95
N PRO A 54 -21.11 -27.57 -32.60
CA PRO A 54 -22.29 -27.41 -31.76
C PRO A 54 -23.59 -27.25 -32.58
N SER A 55 -24.75 -27.41 -31.94
CA SER A 55 -26.05 -27.05 -32.54
C SER A 55 -26.95 -26.27 -31.57
N SER A 56 -27.34 -25.07 -32.04
CA SER A 56 -28.62 -24.32 -31.90
C SER A 56 -29.21 -24.08 -30.49
N GLU A 57 -29.82 -22.94 -30.13
CA GLU A 57 -30.63 -21.99 -30.91
C GLU A 57 -30.83 -20.66 -30.15
N LEU A 58 -31.00 -19.56 -30.89
CA LEU A 58 -31.22 -18.18 -30.44
C LEU A 58 -32.61 -17.94 -29.84
N GLN A 59 -32.69 -17.00 -28.88
CA GLN A 59 -33.78 -16.01 -28.82
C GLN A 59 -33.27 -14.67 -28.23
N GLN A 60 -33.24 -13.64 -29.09
CA GLN A 60 -32.98 -12.23 -28.74
C GLN A 60 -34.30 -11.50 -28.47
N PRO A 61 -34.29 -10.43 -27.65
CA PRO A 61 -35.15 -9.27 -27.85
C PRO A 61 -34.38 -8.09 -28.47
N LYS A 62 -35.08 -7.37 -29.35
CA LYS A 62 -34.65 -6.21 -30.15
C LYS A 62 -34.59 -4.89 -29.35
N PRO A 63 -33.94 -3.83 -29.89
CA PRO A 63 -33.42 -2.69 -29.15
C PRO A 63 -34.40 -1.52 -29.06
N ASN A 64 -34.32 -0.73 -27.98
CA ASN A 64 -34.80 0.64 -27.96
C ASN A 64 -33.62 1.56 -27.62
N GLY A 65 -33.33 2.48 -28.53
CA GLY A 65 -32.27 3.47 -28.38
C GLY A 65 -32.70 4.66 -27.52
N SER A 66 -31.75 5.21 -26.78
CA SER A 66 -31.56 6.65 -26.72
C SER A 66 -30.08 6.92 -26.45
N ALA A 67 -29.51 7.81 -27.25
CA ALA A 67 -28.10 8.18 -27.21
C ALA A 67 -27.87 9.16 -26.06
N THR A 68 -26.97 8.80 -25.14
CA THR A 68 -26.44 9.72 -24.13
C THR A 68 -24.92 9.57 -24.12
N ARG A 69 -24.22 10.69 -24.30
CA ARG A 69 -22.75 10.80 -24.31
C ARG A 69 -22.16 10.25 -23.00
N PRO A 70 -21.03 9.52 -23.00
CA PRO A 70 -20.38 9.14 -21.76
C PRO A 70 -19.65 10.37 -21.20
N SER A 71 -20.13 10.87 -20.05
CA SER A 71 -19.36 11.75 -19.17
C SER A 71 -18.22 10.96 -18.53
N SER A 72 -17.06 11.58 -18.45
CA SER A 72 -15.86 11.08 -17.77
C SER A 72 -16.15 10.68 -16.32
N GLU A 73 -16.10 9.37 -16.04
CA GLU A 73 -16.21 8.82 -14.69
C GLU A 73 -14.91 9.08 -13.92
N SER A 74 -15.00 9.84 -12.83
CA SER A 74 -13.89 10.20 -11.94
C SER A 74 -13.67 9.15 -10.85
N VAL A 75 -12.42 9.02 -10.41
CA VAL A 75 -11.90 8.12 -9.36
C VAL A 75 -12.71 8.13 -8.04
N SER A 76 -13.44 9.21 -7.76
CA SER A 76 -14.32 9.33 -6.59
C SER A 76 -15.42 8.25 -6.50
N GLN A 77 -16.01 7.84 -7.62
CA GLN A 77 -17.07 6.82 -7.62
C GLN A 77 -16.54 5.40 -7.38
N VAL A 78 -15.26 5.15 -7.66
CA VAL A 78 -14.62 3.86 -7.36
C VAL A 78 -14.47 3.71 -5.85
N GLN A 79 -14.13 4.79 -5.12
CA GLN A 79 -14.10 4.79 -3.66
C GLN A 79 -15.48 4.48 -3.05
N ASP A 80 -16.54 5.07 -3.62
CA ASP A 80 -17.92 4.90 -3.14
C ASP A 80 -18.49 3.50 -3.47
N LEU A 81 -18.16 2.93 -4.64
CA LEU A 81 -18.51 1.54 -4.98
C LEU A 81 -17.71 0.52 -4.15
N LEU A 82 -16.47 0.85 -3.76
CA LEU A 82 -15.61 0.01 -2.91
C LEU A 82 -16.07 -0.04 -1.44
N HIS A 83 -16.80 0.97 -0.96
CA HIS A 83 -17.44 0.92 0.37
C HIS A 83 -18.65 -0.02 0.42
N SER A 84 -19.28 -0.33 -0.73
CA SER A 84 -20.46 -1.20 -0.76
C SER A 84 -20.17 -2.70 -0.60
N GLU A 85 -18.95 -3.16 -0.92
CA GLU A 85 -18.56 -4.58 -0.77
C GLU A 85 -18.04 -4.94 0.64
N ILE A 86 -17.91 -3.97 1.54
CA ILE A 86 -17.40 -4.15 2.92
C ILE A 86 -18.55 -4.40 3.92
N HIS A 87 -19.80 -4.38 3.45
CA HIS A 87 -20.99 -4.38 4.30
C HIS A 87 -21.48 -5.78 4.71
N ASP A 88 -20.59 -6.60 5.29
CA ASP A 88 -21.02 -7.72 6.14
C ASP A 88 -20.10 -7.81 7.37
N SER A 89 -20.69 -7.67 8.54
CA SER A 89 -20.04 -7.67 9.87
C SER A 89 -19.41 -9.00 10.27
N GLY A 90 -19.42 -10.01 9.38
CA GLY A 90 -18.74 -11.28 9.53
C GLY A 90 -17.49 -11.37 8.66
N LYS A 91 -16.47 -12.07 9.16
CA LYS A 91 -15.28 -12.39 8.37
C LYS A 91 -15.70 -13.13 7.09
N LEU A 92 -15.58 -12.46 5.95
CA LEU A 92 -15.86 -13.04 4.64
C LEU A 92 -15.08 -14.37 4.53
N HIS A 93 -15.79 -15.47 4.23
CA HIS A 93 -15.24 -16.83 4.09
C HIS A 93 -14.92 -17.60 5.39
N SER A 94 -15.58 -17.31 6.51
CA SER A 94 -15.47 -18.07 7.78
C SER A 94 -15.78 -19.58 7.66
N HIS A 95 -16.48 -20.00 6.62
CA HIS A 95 -16.74 -21.41 6.38
C HIS A 95 -15.53 -22.17 5.82
N GLU A 96 -14.58 -21.47 5.19
CA GLU A 96 -13.43 -22.07 4.51
C GLU A 96 -12.37 -22.59 5.48
N ASP A 97 -11.69 -23.65 5.05
CA ASP A 97 -10.53 -24.29 5.69
C ASP A 97 -9.43 -24.57 4.64
N ASP A 98 -8.36 -25.26 5.04
CA ASP A 98 -7.26 -25.60 4.13
C ASP A 98 -7.65 -26.70 3.13
N ALA A 99 -8.71 -27.47 3.35
CA ALA A 99 -9.26 -28.41 2.36
C ALA A 99 -10.07 -27.70 1.25
N SER A 100 -10.56 -26.50 1.52
CA SER A 100 -11.45 -25.75 0.63
C SER A 100 -10.76 -25.28 -0.66
N ILE A 101 -11.26 -25.70 -1.83
CA ILE A 101 -10.67 -25.35 -3.13
C ILE A 101 -10.65 -23.83 -3.36
N SER A 102 -11.71 -23.12 -2.94
CA SER A 102 -11.80 -21.65 -3.05
C SER A 102 -10.72 -20.94 -2.25
N TRP A 103 -10.42 -21.45 -1.05
CA TRP A 103 -9.34 -20.97 -0.21
C TRP A 103 -7.98 -21.18 -0.89
N ARG A 104 -7.72 -22.39 -1.40
CA ARG A 104 -6.46 -22.73 -2.11
C ARG A 104 -6.23 -21.91 -3.40
N LYS A 105 -7.30 -21.47 -4.06
CA LYS A 105 -7.22 -20.64 -5.29
C LYS A 105 -6.76 -19.20 -5.02
N ARG A 106 -6.74 -18.75 -3.76
CA ARG A 106 -6.32 -17.38 -3.43
C ARG A 106 -4.82 -17.22 -3.67
N LYS A 107 -4.44 -16.12 -4.33
CA LYS A 107 -3.03 -15.86 -4.68
C LYS A 107 -2.18 -15.39 -3.51
N LYS A 108 -2.79 -15.07 -2.36
CA LYS A 108 -2.12 -14.44 -1.24
C LYS A 108 -2.84 -14.63 0.09
N HIS A 109 -2.18 -15.27 1.04
CA HIS A 109 -2.66 -15.45 2.41
C HIS A 109 -1.75 -14.71 3.39
N PHE A 110 -2.34 -14.29 4.50
CA PHE A 110 -1.64 -13.78 5.67
C PHE A 110 -2.11 -14.55 6.89
N PHE A 111 -1.16 -14.90 7.75
CA PHE A 111 -1.38 -15.55 9.03
C PHE A 111 -0.62 -14.78 10.10
N VAL A 112 -1.26 -14.63 11.26
CA VAL A 112 -0.63 -14.24 12.51
C VAL A 112 -0.88 -15.36 13.48
N LEU A 113 0.16 -15.87 14.11
CA LEU A 113 0.08 -16.99 15.04
C LEU A 113 1.04 -16.79 16.22
N SER A 114 0.72 -17.38 17.36
CA SER A 114 1.59 -17.36 18.53
C SER A 114 2.79 -18.29 18.34
N HIS A 115 3.83 -18.13 19.15
CA HIS A 115 4.97 -19.06 19.18
C HIS A 115 4.58 -20.51 19.51
N SER A 116 3.37 -20.73 20.07
CA SER A 116 2.79 -22.06 20.33
C SER A 116 1.96 -22.61 19.17
N GLY A 117 1.92 -21.91 18.03
CA GLY A 117 1.23 -22.34 16.82
C GLY A 117 -0.26 -22.01 16.76
N LYS A 118 -0.78 -21.28 17.76
CA LYS A 118 -2.19 -20.89 17.79
C LYS A 118 -2.44 -19.76 16.80
N PRO A 119 -3.41 -19.88 15.88
CA PRO A 119 -3.78 -18.78 15.00
C PRO A 119 -4.41 -17.63 15.81
N ILE A 120 -3.94 -16.42 15.54
CA ILE A 120 -4.44 -15.15 16.11
C ILE A 120 -5.28 -14.40 15.06
N TYR A 121 -4.84 -14.42 13.80
CA TYR A 121 -5.55 -13.82 12.68
C TYR A 121 -5.22 -14.58 11.39
N THR A 122 -6.23 -14.82 10.56
CA THR A 122 -6.05 -15.27 9.18
C THR A 122 -6.80 -14.35 8.22
N ARG A 123 -6.24 -14.05 7.04
CA ARG A 123 -6.96 -13.22 6.05
C ARG A 123 -8.23 -13.91 5.52
N TYR A 124 -8.16 -15.22 5.33
CA TYR A 124 -9.22 -16.04 4.74
C TYR A 124 -9.37 -17.32 5.53
N GLY A 125 -10.60 -17.82 5.64
CA GLY A 125 -10.94 -18.97 6.45
C GLY A 125 -11.04 -18.63 7.94
N ASP A 126 -11.54 -19.59 8.71
CA ASP A 126 -11.66 -19.48 10.17
C ASP A 126 -10.37 -19.92 10.88
N GLU A 127 -9.98 -19.17 11.91
CA GLU A 127 -8.78 -19.42 12.72
C GLU A 127 -8.81 -20.82 13.34
N HIS A 128 -9.93 -21.26 13.90
CA HIS A 128 -10.02 -22.56 14.56
C HIS A 128 -9.88 -23.71 13.55
N LYS A 129 -10.49 -23.60 12.37
CA LYS A 129 -10.34 -24.58 11.29
C LYS A 129 -8.91 -24.63 10.74
N LEU A 130 -8.21 -23.50 10.71
CA LEU A 130 -6.84 -23.38 10.22
C LEU A 130 -5.76 -23.63 11.30
N ALA A 131 -6.14 -24.13 12.49
CA ALA A 131 -5.21 -24.38 13.58
C ALA A 131 -4.15 -25.44 13.23
N GLY A 132 -4.53 -26.53 12.54
CA GLY A 132 -3.58 -27.56 12.09
C GLY A 132 -2.55 -27.02 11.08
N PHE A 133 -3.01 -26.17 10.16
CA PHE A 133 -2.14 -25.49 9.20
C PHE A 133 -1.18 -24.51 9.90
N SER A 134 -1.68 -23.75 10.87
CA SER A 134 -0.87 -22.80 11.66
C SER A 134 0.19 -23.51 12.51
N ALA A 135 -0.13 -24.67 13.10
CA ALA A 135 0.83 -25.51 13.80
C ALA A 135 1.96 -26.00 12.87
N THR A 136 1.63 -26.30 11.61
CA THR A 136 2.63 -26.69 10.60
C THR A 136 3.58 -25.54 10.29
N LEU A 137 3.07 -24.32 10.12
CA LEU A 137 3.91 -23.13 9.91
C LEU A 137 4.84 -22.87 11.10
N GLN A 138 4.33 -23.03 12.33
CA GLN A 138 5.12 -22.91 13.55
C GLN A 138 6.21 -23.98 13.62
N ALA A 139 5.92 -25.22 13.24
CA ALA A 139 6.89 -26.32 13.26
C ALA A 139 8.07 -26.05 12.32
N ILE A 140 7.81 -25.45 11.15
CA ILE A 140 8.86 -25.02 10.21
C ILE A 140 9.79 -23.98 10.86
N ILE A 141 9.22 -22.97 11.52
CA ILE A 141 9.98 -21.92 12.21
C ILE A 141 10.85 -22.55 13.32
N SER A 142 10.23 -23.33 14.20
CA SER A 142 10.89 -24.00 15.33
C SER A 142 12.02 -24.93 14.87
N PHE A 143 11.83 -25.70 13.79
CA PHE A 143 12.87 -26.58 13.26
C PHE A 143 14.14 -25.82 12.86
N VAL A 144 14.00 -24.66 12.19
CA VAL A 144 15.13 -23.84 11.76
C VAL A 144 15.79 -23.14 12.94
N GLU A 145 15.00 -22.64 13.90
CA GLU A 145 15.49 -22.00 15.13
C GLU A 145 16.30 -22.97 16.01
N ASN A 146 15.88 -24.23 16.12
CA ASN A 146 16.64 -25.27 16.82
C ASN A 146 17.99 -25.57 16.14
N GLY A 147 18.13 -25.25 14.85
CA GLY A 147 19.38 -25.29 14.11
C GLY A 147 20.30 -24.07 14.32
N GLY A 148 19.87 -23.09 15.11
CA GLY A 148 20.60 -21.84 15.35
C GLY A 148 20.50 -20.81 14.22
N ASP A 149 19.50 -20.93 13.35
CA ASP A 149 19.24 -19.99 12.24
C ASP A 149 17.77 -19.52 12.27
N HIS A 150 17.41 -18.55 11.43
CA HIS A 150 16.04 -18.05 11.33
C HIS A 150 15.49 -18.19 9.91
N VAL A 151 14.32 -18.83 9.79
CA VAL A 151 13.63 -18.92 8.51
C VAL A 151 13.12 -17.54 8.08
N LYS A 152 13.46 -17.14 6.85
CA LYS A 152 13.02 -15.89 6.23
C LYS A 152 12.05 -16.11 5.08
N LEU A 153 12.41 -17.03 4.20
CA LEU A 153 11.70 -17.30 2.95
C LEU A 153 11.83 -18.78 2.57
N VAL A 154 10.71 -19.38 2.18
CA VAL A 154 10.67 -20.67 1.46
C VAL A 154 10.05 -20.41 0.10
N ARG A 155 10.65 -20.96 -0.98
CA ARG A 155 10.08 -20.89 -2.34
C ARG A 155 9.66 -22.27 -2.80
N ALA A 156 8.46 -22.34 -3.37
CA ALA A 156 7.88 -23.55 -3.95
C ALA A 156 7.19 -23.21 -5.29
N GLY A 157 7.88 -23.45 -6.40
CA GLY A 157 7.44 -23.01 -7.71
C GLY A 157 7.19 -21.49 -7.76
N LYS A 158 5.96 -21.09 -8.09
CA LYS A 158 5.53 -19.67 -8.12
C LYS A 158 5.18 -19.10 -6.73
N HIS A 159 5.13 -19.93 -5.69
CA HIS A 159 4.78 -19.51 -4.34
C HIS A 159 6.01 -19.13 -3.51
N GLN A 160 5.86 -18.06 -2.74
CA GLN A 160 6.79 -17.59 -1.73
C GLN A 160 6.10 -17.64 -0.37
N VAL A 161 6.73 -18.28 0.61
CA VAL A 161 6.31 -18.27 2.02
C VAL A 161 7.31 -17.42 2.80
N VAL A 162 6.89 -16.23 3.19
CA VAL A 162 7.70 -15.24 3.92
C VAL A 162 7.35 -15.29 5.39
N PHE A 163 8.37 -15.37 6.23
CA PHE A 163 8.22 -15.46 7.68
C PHE A 163 8.79 -14.20 8.36
N LEU A 164 8.06 -13.70 9.36
CA LEU A 164 8.47 -12.59 10.21
C LEU A 164 8.19 -12.94 11.68
N VAL A 165 9.25 -13.09 12.47
CA VAL A 165 9.16 -13.41 13.90
C VAL A 165 9.33 -12.14 14.73
N LYS A 166 8.35 -11.82 15.59
CA LYS A 166 8.31 -10.65 16.48
C LYS A 166 8.10 -11.09 17.93
N GLY A 167 9.15 -11.63 18.55
CA GLY A 167 9.05 -12.22 19.88
C GLY A 167 8.06 -13.39 19.86
N PRO A 168 7.01 -13.40 20.69
CA PRO A 168 6.04 -14.49 20.74
C PRO A 168 5.02 -14.50 19.59
N ILE A 169 5.04 -13.52 18.70
CA ILE A 169 4.08 -13.37 17.59
C ILE A 169 4.80 -13.63 16.27
N TYR A 170 4.32 -14.62 15.52
CA TYR A 170 4.87 -15.02 14.23
C TYR A 170 3.88 -14.60 13.14
N LEU A 171 4.38 -13.95 12.10
CA LEU A 171 3.60 -13.54 10.94
C LEU A 171 4.11 -14.25 9.70
N VAL A 172 3.18 -14.74 8.88
CA VAL A 172 3.50 -15.50 7.67
C VAL A 172 2.69 -14.99 6.49
N CYS A 173 3.35 -14.73 5.37
CA CYS A 173 2.70 -14.44 4.09
C CYS A 173 2.98 -15.59 3.11
N ILE A 174 1.93 -16.17 2.53
CA ILE A 174 2.03 -17.13 1.43
C ILE A 174 1.53 -16.44 0.17
N SER A 175 2.36 -16.32 -0.87
CA SER A 175 2.01 -15.51 -2.03
C SER A 175 2.54 -16.03 -3.36
N CYS A 176 1.73 -15.96 -4.42
CA CYS A 176 2.11 -16.17 -5.82
C CYS A 176 1.80 -14.95 -6.71
N THR A 177 1.88 -13.75 -6.14
CA THR A 177 1.58 -12.47 -6.83
C THR A 177 2.82 -11.80 -7.44
N GLU A 178 3.98 -12.48 -7.46
CA GLU A 178 5.26 -11.94 -7.95
C GLU A 178 5.77 -10.67 -7.24
N GLU A 179 5.27 -10.40 -6.02
CA GLU A 179 5.90 -9.41 -5.15
C GLU A 179 7.35 -9.81 -4.81
N PRO A 180 8.28 -8.85 -4.70
CA PRO A 180 9.61 -9.13 -4.15
C PRO A 180 9.50 -9.44 -2.66
N TYR A 181 10.49 -10.18 -2.14
CA TYR A 181 10.56 -10.58 -0.74
C TYR A 181 10.43 -9.39 0.22
N GLU A 182 11.14 -8.29 -0.05
CA GLU A 182 11.12 -7.10 0.80
C GLU A 182 9.73 -6.44 0.88
N SER A 183 8.97 -6.43 -0.21
CA SER A 183 7.58 -5.92 -0.18
C SER A 183 6.65 -6.82 0.64
N LEU A 184 6.77 -8.15 0.52
CA LEU A 184 5.97 -9.07 1.34
C LEU A 184 6.34 -8.97 2.83
N ARG A 185 7.64 -8.83 3.11
CA ARG A 185 8.15 -8.64 4.47
C ARG A 185 7.66 -7.32 5.06
N GLY A 186 7.73 -6.21 4.31
CA GLY A 186 7.22 -4.91 4.73
C GLY A 186 5.72 -4.92 5.03
N GLN A 187 4.93 -5.68 4.27
CA GLN A 187 3.50 -5.86 4.57
C GLN A 187 3.26 -6.63 5.86
N LEU A 188 4.07 -7.64 6.18
CA LEU A 188 4.00 -8.31 7.49
C LEU A 188 4.38 -7.34 8.61
N GLU A 189 5.37 -6.45 8.40
CA GLU A 189 5.73 -5.41 9.36
C GLU A 189 4.56 -4.44 9.60
N LEU A 190 3.85 -4.02 8.55
CA LEU A 190 2.67 -3.16 8.68
C LEU A 190 1.49 -3.86 9.38
N ILE A 191 1.24 -5.14 9.09
CA ILE A 191 0.22 -5.92 9.82
C ILE A 191 0.57 -6.00 11.31
N TYR A 192 1.83 -6.29 11.64
CA TYR A 192 2.28 -6.27 13.03
C TYR A 192 2.11 -4.88 13.64
N GLY A 193 2.49 -3.82 12.92
CA GLY A 193 2.28 -2.43 13.34
C GLY A 193 0.82 -2.14 13.67
N GLN A 194 -0.13 -2.58 12.84
CA GLN A 194 -1.56 -2.40 13.07
C GLN A 194 -2.03 -3.12 14.34
N MET A 195 -1.52 -4.33 14.62
CA MET A 195 -1.80 -5.02 15.89
C MET A 195 -1.29 -4.19 17.08
N ILE A 196 -0.11 -3.60 16.96
CA ILE A 196 0.45 -2.75 18.00
C ILE A 196 -0.39 -1.49 18.17
N VAL A 197 -0.91 -0.85 17.11
CA VAL A 197 -1.83 0.29 17.23
C VAL A 197 -3.04 -0.03 18.13
N ILE A 198 -3.60 -1.22 17.98
CA ILE A 198 -4.78 -1.67 18.75
C ILE A 198 -4.40 -2.05 20.20
N LEU A 199 -3.22 -2.65 20.43
CA LEU A 199 -2.90 -3.29 21.73
C LEU A 199 -1.71 -2.75 22.51
N THR A 200 -0.62 -2.30 21.86
CA THR A 200 0.75 -2.15 22.38
C THR A 200 1.61 -3.42 22.38
N LYS A 201 2.94 -3.22 22.40
CA LYS A 201 3.97 -4.27 22.51
C LYS A 201 4.01 -4.90 23.90
N SER A 202 3.30 -4.36 24.87
CA SER A 202 3.14 -4.96 26.21
C SER A 202 2.47 -6.34 26.17
N VAL A 203 1.76 -6.66 25.08
CA VAL A 203 1.21 -8.01 24.85
C VAL A 203 2.28 -9.11 24.90
N ASN A 204 3.53 -8.81 24.57
CA ASN A 204 4.63 -9.77 24.68
C ASN A 204 4.84 -10.24 26.13
N ARG A 205 4.66 -9.35 27.12
CA ARG A 205 4.75 -9.69 28.55
C ARG A 205 3.65 -10.66 28.97
N CYS A 206 2.50 -10.65 28.30
CA CYS A 206 1.43 -11.62 28.56
C CYS A 206 1.86 -13.05 28.18
N PHE A 207 2.56 -13.20 27.05
CA PHE A 207 3.13 -14.48 26.62
C PHE A 207 4.30 -14.92 27.50
N GLU A 208 5.16 -14.00 27.95
CA GLU A 208 6.24 -14.32 28.91
C GLU A 208 5.68 -14.86 30.23
N LYS A 209 4.58 -14.27 30.73
CA LYS A 209 3.89 -14.74 31.94
C LYS A 209 3.12 -16.05 31.72
N ASN A 210 2.47 -16.19 30.57
CA ASN A 210 1.70 -17.36 30.21
C ASN A 210 1.91 -17.72 28.73
N PRO A 211 2.75 -18.70 28.42
CA PRO A 211 2.98 -19.15 27.03
C PRO A 211 1.72 -19.69 26.32
N LYS A 212 0.66 -20.01 27.07
CA LYS A 212 -0.63 -20.47 26.54
C LYS A 212 -1.65 -19.34 26.36
N PHE A 213 -1.27 -18.09 26.67
CA PHE A 213 -2.11 -16.90 26.54
C PHE A 213 -2.77 -16.85 25.16
N ASP A 214 -4.06 -16.51 25.14
CA ASP A 214 -4.84 -16.33 23.93
C ASP A 214 -5.18 -14.84 23.80
N MET A 215 -4.62 -14.22 22.76
CA MET A 215 -4.80 -12.79 22.49
C MET A 215 -5.92 -12.51 21.48
N THR A 216 -6.50 -13.54 20.86
CA THR A 216 -7.55 -13.42 19.85
C THR A 216 -8.73 -12.57 20.34
N PRO A 217 -9.23 -12.73 21.60
CA PRO A 217 -10.32 -11.89 22.11
C PRO A 217 -9.98 -10.40 22.19
N LEU A 218 -8.70 -10.03 22.30
CA LEU A 218 -8.26 -8.64 22.37
C LEU A 218 -8.32 -7.94 20.99
N LEU A 219 -8.36 -8.72 19.91
CA LEU A 219 -8.50 -8.22 18.53
C LEU A 219 -9.91 -8.43 17.98
N GLY A 220 -10.85 -8.87 18.82
CA GLY A 220 -12.24 -9.08 18.40
C GLY A 220 -12.85 -7.81 17.80
N GLY A 221 -13.51 -7.95 16.64
CA GLY A 221 -14.14 -6.82 15.94
C GLY A 221 -13.19 -5.93 15.15
N THR A 222 -11.91 -6.32 14.98
CA THR A 222 -10.92 -5.53 14.22
C THR A 222 -10.59 -6.13 12.84
N ASP A 223 -11.35 -7.15 12.40
CA ASP A 223 -11.16 -7.80 11.09
C ASP A 223 -11.21 -6.83 9.91
N THR A 224 -12.10 -5.83 9.98
CA THR A 224 -12.23 -4.79 8.95
C THR A 224 -10.97 -3.94 8.86
N VAL A 225 -10.35 -3.61 9.99
CA VAL A 225 -9.09 -2.83 10.07
C VAL A 225 -7.96 -3.57 9.37
N PHE A 226 -7.78 -4.87 9.64
CA PHE A 226 -6.76 -5.68 8.97
C PHE A 226 -7.08 -5.91 7.50
N SER A 227 -8.35 -6.16 7.16
CA SER A 227 -8.78 -6.39 5.78
C SER A 227 -8.56 -5.14 4.92
N SER A 228 -8.88 -3.96 5.44
CA SER A 228 -8.63 -2.67 4.81
C SER A 228 -7.14 -2.43 4.57
N LEU A 229 -6.29 -2.64 5.59
CA LEU A 229 -4.83 -2.52 5.47
C LEU A 229 -4.28 -3.49 4.42
N ILE A 230 -4.70 -4.75 4.45
CA ILE A 230 -4.23 -5.75 3.49
C ILE A 230 -4.71 -5.43 2.07
N HIS A 231 -5.88 -4.81 1.92
CA HIS A 231 -6.36 -4.33 0.63
C HIS A 231 -5.50 -3.17 0.11
N SER A 232 -5.11 -2.23 0.99
CA SER A 232 -4.30 -1.06 0.63
C SER A 232 -2.92 -1.41 0.06
N PHE A 233 -2.34 -2.56 0.42
CA PHE A 233 -1.08 -3.07 -0.15
C PHE A 233 -1.08 -3.22 -1.68
N SER A 234 -2.27 -3.23 -2.33
CA SER A 234 -2.39 -3.30 -3.79
C SER A 234 -2.40 -1.95 -4.49
N TRP A 235 -2.71 -0.86 -3.79
CA TRP A 235 -3.02 0.43 -4.41
C TRP A 235 -2.48 1.67 -3.69
N ASN A 236 -2.03 1.57 -2.44
CA ASN A 236 -1.49 2.72 -1.71
C ASN A 236 0.05 2.71 -1.72
N PRO A 237 0.72 3.69 -2.37
CA PRO A 237 2.17 3.78 -2.42
C PRO A 237 2.86 3.93 -1.05
N ALA A 238 2.18 4.53 -0.06
CA ALA A 238 2.71 4.69 1.30
C ALA A 238 3.21 3.36 1.90
N THR A 239 2.56 2.25 1.51
CA THR A 239 2.84 0.89 2.03
C THR A 239 4.23 0.35 1.68
N PHE A 240 4.91 0.92 0.68
CA PHE A 240 6.28 0.56 0.32
C PHE A 240 7.24 1.75 0.27
N LEU A 241 6.74 2.98 0.18
CA LEU A 241 7.57 4.18 0.17
C LEU A 241 7.98 4.65 1.57
N HIS A 242 7.28 4.21 2.63
CA HIS A 242 7.45 4.73 3.99
C HIS A 242 7.36 6.26 4.04
N ALA A 243 6.39 6.81 3.31
CA ALA A 243 6.12 8.24 3.18
C ALA A 243 4.60 8.46 3.17
N TYR A 244 4.13 9.65 3.53
CA TYR A 244 2.71 10.01 3.48
C TYR A 244 2.42 11.03 2.37
N THR A 245 1.18 11.09 1.93
CA THR A 245 0.75 12.09 0.92
C THR A 245 -0.05 13.20 1.59
N CYS A 246 0.03 14.40 1.05
CA CYS A 246 -0.80 15.52 1.46
C CYS A 246 -1.94 15.74 0.47
N LEU A 247 -3.01 16.38 0.93
CA LEU A 247 -4.06 16.88 0.05
C LEU A 247 -3.54 18.17 -0.61
N PRO A 248 -3.50 18.29 -1.95
CA PRO A 248 -3.11 19.54 -2.61
C PRO A 248 -4.02 20.68 -2.19
N LEU A 249 -3.45 21.76 -1.64
CA LEU A 249 -4.20 22.91 -1.13
C LEU A 249 -3.38 24.17 -1.31
N ALA A 250 -4.05 25.29 -1.61
CA ALA A 250 -3.40 26.59 -1.66
C ALA A 250 -2.63 26.88 -0.36
N TYR A 251 -1.44 27.47 -0.50
CA TYR A 251 -0.54 27.74 0.62
C TYR A 251 -1.24 28.48 1.77
N ALA A 252 -2.03 29.52 1.46
CA ALA A 252 -2.76 30.30 2.48
C ALA A 252 -3.74 29.44 3.29
N THR A 253 -4.48 28.54 2.63
CA THR A 253 -5.42 27.61 3.26
C THR A 253 -4.70 26.64 4.20
N ARG A 254 -3.56 26.11 3.76
CA ARG A 254 -2.72 25.22 4.57
C ARG A 254 -2.15 25.94 5.80
N GLN A 255 -1.70 27.19 5.64
CA GLN A 255 -1.22 28.01 6.76
C GLN A 255 -2.32 28.30 7.79
N ALA A 256 -3.54 28.60 7.35
CA ALA A 256 -4.68 28.79 8.25
C ALA A 256 -4.98 27.53 9.08
N ALA A 257 -4.97 26.35 8.44
CA ALA A 257 -5.14 25.08 9.14
C ALA A 257 -3.98 24.79 10.11
N GLY A 258 -2.73 24.98 9.67
CA GLY A 258 -1.54 24.79 10.51
C GLY A 258 -1.52 25.69 11.75
N ALA A 259 -1.87 26.98 11.61
CA ALA A 259 -1.86 27.93 12.71
C ALA A 259 -2.82 27.54 13.84
N ILE A 260 -4.04 27.09 13.53
CA ILE A 260 -4.99 26.67 14.56
C ILE A 260 -4.62 25.32 15.20
N LEU A 261 -4.04 24.38 14.43
CA LEU A 261 -3.53 23.14 15.02
C LEU A 261 -2.33 23.41 15.94
N GLN A 262 -1.49 24.40 15.62
CA GLN A 262 -0.38 24.82 16.48
C GLN A 262 -0.87 25.42 17.80
N ASP A 263 -1.84 26.33 17.76
CA ASP A 263 -2.45 26.93 18.97
C ASP A 263 -3.00 25.85 19.92
N VAL A 264 -3.63 24.81 19.37
CA VAL A 264 -4.14 23.68 20.16
C VAL A 264 -3.03 22.74 20.65
N ALA A 265 -1.99 22.50 19.85
CA ALA A 265 -0.84 21.72 20.30
C ALA A 265 -0.16 22.38 21.51
N ASP A 266 -0.05 23.71 21.51
CA ASP A 266 0.53 24.50 22.59
C ASP A 266 -0.31 24.45 23.89
N SER A 267 -1.59 24.05 23.81
CA SER A 267 -2.45 23.83 24.99
C SER A 267 -2.33 22.42 25.60
N GLY A 268 -1.35 21.62 25.16
CA GLY A 268 -1.04 20.31 25.75
C GLY A 268 -1.51 19.11 24.94
N VAL A 269 -1.90 19.30 23.67
CA VAL A 269 -2.16 18.19 22.74
C VAL A 269 -0.85 17.72 22.13
N LEU A 270 -0.55 16.41 22.22
CA LEU A 270 0.71 15.84 21.74
C LEU A 270 0.82 15.88 20.21
N PHE A 271 -0.23 15.45 19.51
CA PHE A 271 -0.33 15.57 18.06
C PHE A 271 -1.72 16.05 17.67
N ALA A 272 -1.78 17.06 16.81
CA ALA A 272 -3.01 17.52 16.18
C ALA A 272 -2.91 17.25 14.67
N ILE A 273 -3.82 16.43 14.15
CA ILE A 273 -3.74 15.89 12.80
C ILE A 273 -5.08 16.12 12.10
N LEU A 274 -5.08 16.90 11.02
CA LEU A 274 -6.23 17.09 10.16
C LEU A 274 -6.02 16.28 8.87
N MET A 275 -6.95 15.38 8.60
CA MET A 275 -6.86 14.40 7.52
C MET A 275 -8.09 14.48 6.63
N CYS A 276 -7.93 14.06 5.38
CA CYS A 276 -9.06 13.70 4.52
C CYS A 276 -8.74 12.38 3.82
N ARG A 277 -9.53 11.34 4.10
CA ARG A 277 -9.22 9.96 3.71
C ARG A 277 -7.82 9.56 4.18
N ASP A 278 -6.90 9.24 3.28
CA ASP A 278 -5.50 8.90 3.54
C ASP A 278 -4.53 10.08 3.32
N LYS A 279 -5.04 11.27 2.97
CA LYS A 279 -4.25 12.47 2.67
C LYS A 279 -4.19 13.40 3.88
N VAL A 280 -2.98 13.85 4.22
CA VAL A 280 -2.75 14.81 5.31
C VAL A 280 -3.07 16.24 4.83
N ILE A 281 -3.94 16.94 5.56
CA ILE A 281 -4.19 18.38 5.35
C ILE A 281 -3.20 19.21 6.16
N SER A 282 -3.04 18.89 7.45
CA SER A 282 -2.10 19.55 8.34
C SER A 282 -1.75 18.63 9.52
N LEU A 283 -0.52 18.75 10.02
CA LEU A 283 0.01 17.97 11.14
C LEU A 283 0.87 18.87 12.01
N VAL A 284 0.60 18.89 13.31
CA VAL A 284 1.45 19.55 14.31
C VAL A 284 1.71 18.60 15.47
N GLY A 285 2.97 18.50 15.90
CA GLY A 285 3.36 17.82 17.13
C GLY A 285 3.87 18.79 18.19
N ALA A 286 3.50 18.58 19.45
CA ALA A 286 4.00 19.36 20.58
C ALA A 286 5.52 19.28 20.67
N GLN A 287 6.17 20.40 21.01
CA GLN A 287 7.63 20.49 21.16
C GLN A 287 8.42 19.97 19.93
N LYS A 288 7.84 20.11 18.73
CA LYS A 288 8.39 19.59 17.46
C LYS A 288 8.50 18.06 17.42
N ALA A 289 7.68 17.34 18.19
CA ALA A 289 7.55 15.90 18.05
C ALA A 289 7.12 15.55 16.61
N SER A 290 7.74 14.52 16.05
CA SER A 290 7.51 14.08 14.68
C SER A 290 6.82 12.72 14.66
N LEU A 291 5.78 12.57 13.84
CA LEU A 291 5.03 11.32 13.70
C LEU A 291 5.48 10.51 12.47
N HIS A 292 5.91 9.26 12.67
CA HIS A 292 6.39 8.41 11.57
C HIS A 292 5.35 8.22 10.46
N PRO A 293 5.73 8.22 9.16
CA PRO A 293 4.81 7.93 8.06
C PRO A 293 4.03 6.61 8.22
N ASP A 294 4.70 5.51 8.58
CA ASP A 294 4.02 4.26 8.93
C ASP A 294 3.01 4.40 10.08
N ASP A 295 3.31 5.18 11.14
CA ASP A 295 2.34 5.41 12.23
C ASP A 295 1.14 6.22 11.70
N MET A 296 1.37 7.21 10.83
CA MET A 296 0.30 7.97 10.15
C MET A 296 -0.58 7.04 9.29
N LEU A 297 0.04 6.17 8.49
CA LEU A 297 -0.66 5.19 7.64
C LEU A 297 -1.55 4.26 8.48
N LEU A 298 -1.01 3.73 9.58
CA LEU A 298 -1.72 2.79 10.43
C LEU A 298 -2.84 3.47 11.25
N LEU A 299 -2.64 4.71 11.70
CA LEU A 299 -3.68 5.53 12.32
C LEU A 299 -4.81 5.85 11.33
N ALA A 300 -4.47 6.30 10.12
CA ALA A 300 -5.46 6.60 9.09
C ALA A 300 -6.29 5.36 8.75
N ASN A 301 -5.63 4.21 8.58
CA ASN A 301 -6.32 2.94 8.35
C ASN A 301 -7.23 2.54 9.53
N PHE A 302 -6.76 2.68 10.77
CA PHE A 302 -7.55 2.38 11.97
C PHE A 302 -8.83 3.24 12.06
N VAL A 303 -8.70 4.55 11.83
CA VAL A 303 -9.82 5.49 11.90
C VAL A 303 -10.80 5.28 10.75
N MET A 304 -10.29 5.18 9.52
CA MET A 304 -11.14 5.03 8.33
C MET A 304 -11.88 3.69 8.25
N SER A 305 -11.36 2.66 8.89
CA SER A 305 -11.97 1.31 8.90
C SER A 305 -12.95 1.09 10.06
N SER A 306 -13.14 2.10 10.92
CA SER A 306 -13.98 2.02 12.13
C SER A 306 -15.21 2.92 11.99
N GLU A 307 -16.34 2.34 11.60
CA GLU A 307 -17.58 3.09 11.34
C GLU A 307 -18.13 3.81 12.57
N SER A 308 -17.88 3.26 13.77
CA SER A 308 -18.32 3.86 15.05
C SER A 308 -17.79 5.28 15.27
N PHE A 309 -16.65 5.62 14.66
CA PHE A 309 -16.07 6.96 14.76
C PHE A 309 -16.77 7.99 13.86
N ARG A 310 -17.51 7.55 12.84
CA ARG A 310 -18.23 8.45 11.93
C ARG A 310 -19.52 9.00 12.53
N THR A 311 -20.14 8.26 13.44
CA THR A 311 -21.47 8.59 13.98
C THR A 311 -21.42 9.42 15.26
N SER A 312 -20.29 9.43 15.97
CA SER A 312 -20.16 10.13 17.25
C SER A 312 -18.71 10.55 17.51
N GLU A 313 -18.51 11.54 18.39
CA GLU A 313 -17.18 11.87 18.91
C GLU A 313 -16.59 10.66 19.62
N ALA A 314 -15.39 10.24 19.22
CA ALA A 314 -14.75 9.06 19.77
C ALA A 314 -13.50 9.44 20.58
N PHE A 315 -13.28 8.70 21.66
CA PHE A 315 -12.08 8.81 22.48
C PHE A 315 -11.55 7.40 22.76
N SER A 316 -10.49 7.04 22.04
CA SER A 316 -10.04 5.65 21.95
C SER A 316 -8.55 5.54 22.30
N PRO A 317 -8.13 4.53 23.09
CA PRO A 317 -6.73 4.26 23.29
C PRO A 317 -6.09 3.76 21.98
N VAL A 318 -4.96 4.33 21.62
CA VAL A 318 -4.17 3.94 20.44
C VAL A 318 -2.69 3.90 20.79
N CYS A 319 -1.93 2.98 20.20
CA CYS A 319 -0.48 2.97 20.31
C CYS A 319 0.16 3.44 19.01
N LEU A 320 1.34 4.02 19.09
CA LEU A 320 2.13 4.43 17.92
C LEU A 320 3.40 3.58 17.85
N PRO A 321 3.45 2.56 16.97
CA PRO A 321 4.54 1.59 16.92
C PRO A 321 5.95 2.20 16.79
N ARG A 322 6.09 3.31 16.04
CA ARG A 322 7.39 3.95 15.79
C ARG A 322 7.68 5.09 16.75
N TYR A 323 6.66 5.73 17.33
CA TYR A 323 6.83 6.74 18.37
C TYR A 323 7.08 6.13 19.77
N ASN A 324 6.17 5.29 20.27
CA ASN A 324 6.34 4.55 21.53
C ASN A 324 5.45 3.30 21.57
N ALA A 325 6.02 2.17 21.16
CA ALA A 325 5.31 0.89 21.09
C ALA A 325 4.85 0.31 22.44
N LEU A 326 5.29 0.86 23.59
CA LEU A 326 5.01 0.30 24.92
C LEU A 326 3.86 0.99 25.65
N ALA A 327 3.43 2.17 25.19
CA ALA A 327 2.43 2.99 25.87
C ALA A 327 1.25 3.28 24.95
N PHE A 328 0.06 3.37 25.57
CA PHE A 328 -1.10 3.95 24.91
C PHE A 328 -1.02 5.48 24.96
N LEU A 329 -1.42 6.09 23.86
CA LEU A 329 -1.96 7.42 23.77
C LEU A 329 -3.49 7.32 23.73
N TYR A 330 -4.16 8.46 23.88
CA TYR A 330 -5.59 8.57 23.69
C TYR A 330 -5.88 9.48 22.51
N ALA A 331 -6.63 8.96 21.54
CA ALA A 331 -7.04 9.66 20.33
C ALA A 331 -8.48 10.17 20.49
N TYR A 332 -8.64 11.49 20.49
CA TYR A 332 -9.93 12.13 20.24
C TYR A 332 -10.12 12.24 18.73
N ILE A 333 -11.20 11.65 18.21
CA ILE A 333 -11.50 11.56 16.79
C ILE A 333 -12.85 12.22 16.53
N HIS A 334 -12.88 13.09 15.52
CA HIS A 334 -14.10 13.75 15.09
C HIS A 334 -14.12 13.88 13.56
N PHE A 335 -15.20 13.40 12.94
CA PHE A 335 -15.44 13.58 11.51
C PHE A 335 -16.24 14.87 11.27
N PHE A 336 -15.80 15.63 10.27
CA PHE A 336 -16.54 16.78 9.73
C PHE A 336 -17.43 16.30 8.56
N TYR A 337 -17.04 16.58 7.32
CA TYR A 337 -17.77 16.18 6.10
C TYR A 337 -16.84 15.43 5.13
N ASN A 338 -17.39 14.58 4.25
CA ASN A 338 -16.69 13.92 3.13
C ASN A 338 -15.36 13.25 3.52
N ASP A 339 -15.38 12.39 4.54
CA ASP A 339 -14.18 11.70 5.07
C ASP A 339 -13.07 12.64 5.59
N THR A 340 -13.39 13.91 5.87
CA THR A 340 -12.48 14.83 6.55
C THR A 340 -12.62 14.66 8.05
N TYR A 341 -11.52 14.42 8.76
CA TYR A 341 -11.52 14.15 10.19
C TYR A 341 -10.33 14.74 10.91
N LEU A 342 -10.54 15.03 12.19
CA LEU A 342 -9.54 15.51 13.14
C LEU A 342 -9.16 14.39 14.08
N MET A 343 -7.86 14.21 14.31
CA MET A 343 -7.30 13.40 15.40
C MET A 343 -6.49 14.29 16.33
N LEU A 344 -6.84 14.30 17.61
CA LEU A 344 -6.04 14.92 18.67
C LEU A 344 -5.51 13.81 19.58
N LEU A 345 -4.19 13.64 19.63
CA LEU A 345 -3.53 12.62 20.43
C LEU A 345 -2.99 13.25 21.72
N THR A 346 -3.16 12.55 22.85
CA THR A 346 -2.65 12.97 24.16
C THR A 346 -2.16 11.76 24.96
N THR A 347 -1.31 12.01 25.95
CA THR A 347 -0.90 11.00 26.94
C THR A 347 -1.90 10.88 28.11
N SER A 348 -2.85 11.82 28.24
CA SER A 348 -3.76 11.88 29.38
C SER A 348 -5.10 11.18 29.10
N SER A 349 -5.50 10.25 29.95
CA SER A 349 -6.76 9.50 29.82
C SER A 349 -8.01 10.30 30.19
N ASP A 350 -7.85 11.45 30.81
CA ASP A 350 -8.92 12.32 31.33
C ASP A 350 -9.11 13.61 30.51
N ALA A 351 -8.34 13.77 29.42
CA ALA A 351 -8.34 14.99 28.62
C ALA A 351 -9.54 15.13 27.66
N PHE A 352 -10.55 14.26 27.71
CA PHE A 352 -11.69 14.24 26.79
C PHE A 352 -12.34 15.62 26.62
N TYR A 353 -12.69 16.28 27.73
CA TYR A 353 -13.37 17.58 27.69
C TYR A 353 -12.47 18.69 27.14
N HIS A 354 -11.20 18.71 27.53
CA HIS A 354 -10.21 19.65 26.97
C HIS A 354 -10.07 19.48 25.45
N LEU A 355 -9.99 18.24 24.96
CA LEU A 355 -9.88 17.95 23.53
C LEU A 355 -11.16 18.30 22.76
N LYS A 356 -12.32 18.13 23.40
CA LYS A 356 -13.60 18.58 22.85
C LYS A 356 -13.63 20.10 22.65
N ASP A 357 -13.20 20.87 23.64
CA ASP A 357 -13.11 22.33 23.54
C ASP A 357 -12.11 22.75 22.46
N CYS A 358 -10.97 22.05 22.36
CA CYS A 358 -10.00 22.25 21.28
C CYS A 358 -10.61 21.99 19.89
N ARG A 359 -11.38 20.90 19.73
CA ARG A 359 -12.07 20.61 18.46
C ARG A 359 -13.04 21.72 18.10
N ILE A 360 -13.83 22.25 19.03
CA ILE A 360 -14.78 23.36 18.77
C ILE A 360 -14.03 24.61 18.29
N ARG A 361 -12.89 24.94 18.91
CA ARG A 361 -12.03 26.05 18.46
C ARG A 361 -11.50 25.82 17.05
N ILE A 362 -10.98 24.62 16.77
CA ILE A 362 -10.50 24.22 15.45
C ILE A 362 -11.60 24.38 14.40
N GLU A 363 -12.74 23.75 14.62
CA GLU A 363 -13.90 23.78 13.72
C GLU A 363 -14.34 25.21 13.40
N THR A 364 -14.42 26.08 14.40
CA THR A 364 -14.77 27.49 14.24
C THR A 364 -13.81 28.22 13.29
N VAL A 365 -12.49 28.00 13.44
CA VAL A 365 -11.49 28.65 12.59
C VAL A 365 -11.49 28.06 11.19
N LEU A 366 -11.59 26.73 11.05
CA LEU A 366 -11.64 26.05 9.75
C LEU A 366 -12.85 26.52 8.90
N LEU A 367 -14.00 26.74 9.54
CA LEU A 367 -15.18 27.30 8.89
C LEU A 367 -14.98 28.77 8.49
N LYS A 368 -14.49 29.62 9.40
CA LYS A 368 -14.27 31.04 9.13
C LYS A 368 -13.21 31.30 8.04
N SER A 369 -12.23 30.42 7.92
CA SER A 369 -11.15 30.49 6.93
C SER A 369 -11.43 29.70 5.65
N ASN A 370 -12.63 29.13 5.50
CA ASN A 370 -13.06 28.31 4.36
C ASN A 370 -12.19 27.07 4.07
N VAL A 371 -11.40 26.59 5.04
CA VAL A 371 -10.51 25.44 4.83
C VAL A 371 -11.31 24.19 4.44
N LEU A 372 -12.44 23.92 5.09
CA LEU A 372 -13.26 22.74 4.79
C LEU A 372 -13.85 22.78 3.37
N SER A 373 -14.22 23.96 2.88
CA SER A 373 -14.72 24.14 1.52
C SER A 373 -13.62 23.97 0.47
N GLU A 374 -12.41 24.46 0.73
CA GLU A 374 -11.26 24.24 -0.15
C GLU A 374 -10.80 22.78 -0.16
N VAL A 375 -10.90 22.07 0.97
CA VAL A 375 -10.69 20.62 1.03
C VAL A 375 -11.68 19.90 0.11
N GLN A 376 -12.96 20.25 0.17
CA GLN A 376 -13.97 19.67 -0.72
C GLN A 376 -13.69 19.98 -2.19
N ARG A 377 -13.27 21.21 -2.53
CA ARG A 377 -12.89 21.56 -3.90
C ARG A 377 -11.70 20.73 -4.38
N SER A 378 -10.65 20.63 -3.57
CA SER A 378 -9.47 19.81 -3.88
C SER A 378 -9.80 18.33 -4.11
N LEU A 379 -10.77 17.77 -3.38
CA LEU A 379 -11.25 16.40 -3.62
C LEU A 379 -11.93 16.23 -4.98
N LEU A 380 -12.62 17.26 -5.48
CA LEU A 380 -13.30 17.25 -6.76
C LEU A 380 -12.32 17.48 -7.92
N ASP A 381 -11.37 18.40 -7.72
CA ASP A 381 -10.34 18.74 -8.71
C ASP A 381 -9.32 17.60 -8.87
N GLY A 382 -9.09 16.81 -7.82
CA GLY A 382 -8.20 15.66 -7.84
C GLY A 382 -6.72 16.02 -7.59
N GLY A 383 -5.84 15.07 -7.89
CA GLY A 383 -4.40 15.26 -7.83
C GLY A 383 -3.80 15.91 -9.07
N MET A 384 -2.50 15.73 -9.25
CA MET A 384 -1.78 16.25 -10.41
C MET A 384 -2.07 15.40 -11.65
N HIS A 385 -2.46 16.00 -12.78
CA HIS A 385 -2.66 15.30 -14.04
C HIS A 385 -1.42 15.40 -14.93
N VAL A 386 -1.02 14.30 -15.57
CA VAL A 386 0.20 14.27 -16.41
C VAL A 386 0.06 15.13 -17.68
N GLU A 387 -1.19 15.40 -18.07
CA GLU A 387 -1.60 16.27 -19.17
C GLU A 387 -1.33 17.75 -18.88
N ASP A 388 -1.32 18.16 -17.60
CA ASP A 388 -1.11 19.54 -17.17
C ASP A 388 0.38 19.91 -17.03
N LEU A 389 1.28 18.99 -17.37
CA LEU A 389 2.72 19.20 -17.23
C LEU A 389 3.18 20.42 -18.07
N PRO A 390 3.72 21.49 -17.44
CA PRO A 390 4.07 22.72 -18.16
C PRO A 390 5.03 22.50 -19.34
N PRO A 391 4.79 23.11 -20.51
CA PRO A 391 5.62 22.94 -21.70
C PRO A 391 7.04 23.51 -21.48
N LEU A 392 8.00 23.05 -22.28
CA LEU A 392 9.37 23.57 -22.23
C LEU A 392 9.38 25.08 -22.52
N PRO A 393 10.11 25.91 -21.74
CA PRO A 393 10.37 27.29 -22.11
C PRO A 393 11.05 27.29 -23.48
N ARG A 394 10.40 27.91 -24.48
CA ARG A 394 11.02 28.10 -25.80
C ARG A 394 12.26 28.97 -25.60
N SER A 395 13.45 28.36 -25.63
CA SER A 395 14.70 29.12 -25.66
C SER A 395 14.65 30.06 -26.86
N GLY A 396 14.87 31.34 -26.60
CA GLY A 396 14.75 32.42 -27.57
C GLY A 396 15.49 32.12 -28.86
N SER A 397 14.72 31.86 -29.92
CA SER A 397 15.15 32.02 -31.29
C SER A 397 14.26 33.08 -31.91
N ASN A 398 14.82 34.28 -32.13
CA ASN A 398 14.27 35.25 -33.05
C ASN A 398 14.01 34.59 -34.40
N ARG A 399 12.77 34.23 -34.74
CA ARG A 399 12.32 34.06 -36.13
C ARG A 399 10.87 34.50 -36.30
N LEU A 400 10.68 35.13 -37.46
CA LEU A 400 9.48 35.75 -38.01
C LEU A 400 8.19 34.93 -37.87
N PRO A 401 7.01 35.59 -37.94
CA PRO A 401 5.72 34.90 -37.91
C PRO A 401 5.58 34.05 -39.19
N SER A 402 5.80 32.75 -39.06
CA SER A 402 5.34 31.76 -40.02
C SER A 402 4.11 31.10 -39.42
N ASP A 403 2.97 31.31 -40.06
CA ASP A 403 1.69 30.66 -39.77
C ASP A 403 1.81 29.14 -39.95
N SER A 404 2.13 28.42 -38.88
CA SER A 404 1.72 27.03 -38.69
C SER A 404 1.90 26.63 -37.22
N PRO A 405 0.86 26.10 -36.55
CA PRO A 405 1.06 25.42 -35.28
C PRO A 405 1.75 24.09 -35.58
N GLU A 406 3.08 24.07 -35.59
CA GLU A 406 3.84 22.83 -35.42
C GLU A 406 3.50 22.29 -34.02
N ARG A 407 2.43 21.49 -33.98
CA ARG A 407 2.06 20.65 -32.86
C ARG A 407 3.28 19.80 -32.50
N GLU A 408 3.62 19.70 -31.22
CA GLU A 408 4.52 18.66 -30.74
C GLU A 408 4.13 17.33 -31.39
N PRO A 409 5.08 16.54 -31.91
CA PRO A 409 4.77 15.38 -32.74
C PRO A 409 3.84 14.43 -31.99
N ASN A 410 2.59 14.43 -32.44
CA ASN A 410 1.44 13.65 -32.02
C ASN A 410 1.22 13.45 -30.51
N CYS A 411 0.09 14.02 -30.07
CA CYS A 411 -0.77 13.52 -29.00
C CYS A 411 -0.93 11.98 -29.13
N GLY A 412 -0.01 11.24 -28.53
CA GLY A 412 -0.21 9.85 -28.17
C GLY A 412 -1.16 9.75 -26.98
N ILE A 413 -1.62 8.54 -26.67
CA ILE A 413 -2.36 8.28 -25.44
C ILE A 413 -1.42 8.58 -24.26
N GLY A 414 -1.76 9.57 -23.42
CA GLY A 414 -0.98 9.99 -22.25
C GLY A 414 -0.47 11.44 -22.30
N GLY A 415 0.34 11.81 -21.32
CA GLY A 415 1.00 13.12 -21.21
C GLY A 415 2.26 13.25 -22.07
N ALA A 416 3.06 14.31 -21.82
CA ALA A 416 4.24 14.63 -22.62
C ALA A 416 5.23 13.47 -22.75
N ALA A 417 5.70 13.19 -23.98
CA ALA A 417 6.55 12.04 -24.32
C ALA A 417 5.95 10.66 -23.96
N GLY A 418 4.62 10.56 -23.87
CA GLY A 418 3.93 9.33 -23.50
C GLY A 418 3.97 9.03 -22.00
N LEU A 419 4.11 10.05 -21.13
CA LEU A 419 4.06 9.86 -19.67
C LEU A 419 2.63 9.45 -19.25
N TRP A 420 2.49 8.33 -18.56
CA TRP A 420 1.20 7.83 -18.10
C TRP A 420 0.97 8.07 -16.61
N HIS A 421 2.02 7.98 -15.80
CA HIS A 421 1.93 8.15 -14.35
C HIS A 421 3.30 8.45 -13.75
N PHE A 422 3.35 9.23 -12.66
CA PHE A 422 4.55 9.35 -11.85
C PHE A 422 4.28 9.32 -10.34
N ILE A 423 5.31 8.99 -9.57
CA ILE A 423 5.39 9.18 -8.12
C ILE A 423 6.66 9.96 -7.83
N TYR A 424 6.55 11.07 -7.12
CA TYR A 424 7.68 11.81 -6.59
C TYR A 424 7.67 11.69 -5.06
N ARG A 425 8.76 11.22 -4.46
CA ARG A 425 8.97 11.16 -3.02
C ARG A 425 10.04 12.17 -2.63
N SER A 426 9.71 13.11 -1.74
CA SER A 426 10.70 13.93 -1.03
C SER A 426 11.29 13.10 0.11
N ILE A 427 12.59 12.85 0.05
CA ILE A 427 13.30 12.06 1.07
C ILE A 427 13.38 12.85 2.38
N TYR A 428 13.64 14.15 2.29
CA TYR A 428 13.77 15.02 3.46
C TYR A 428 12.47 15.16 4.26
N LEU A 429 11.33 15.19 3.57
CA LEU A 429 10.01 15.40 4.18
C LEU A 429 9.31 14.10 4.57
N ASP A 430 9.83 12.94 4.13
CA ASP A 430 9.11 11.66 4.10
C ASP A 430 7.67 11.80 3.56
N GLN A 431 7.54 12.61 2.50
CA GLN A 431 6.29 12.88 1.82
C GLN A 431 6.38 12.45 0.36
N TYR A 432 5.25 12.06 -0.22
CA TYR A 432 5.17 11.75 -1.64
C TYR A 432 3.93 12.36 -2.28
N ILE A 433 4.00 12.54 -3.59
CA ILE A 433 2.86 12.85 -4.45
C ILE A 433 2.85 11.85 -5.60
N CYS A 434 1.66 11.49 -6.07
CA CYS A 434 1.46 10.73 -7.30
C CYS A 434 0.55 11.52 -8.24
N SER A 435 0.78 11.36 -9.55
CA SER A 435 -0.20 11.83 -10.52
C SER A 435 -1.47 10.99 -10.44
N GLU A 436 -2.58 11.56 -10.87
CA GLU A 436 -3.75 10.77 -11.21
C GLU A 436 -3.42 9.80 -12.35
N PHE A 437 -4.18 8.70 -12.43
CA PHE A 437 -4.01 7.74 -13.51
C PHE A 437 -4.56 8.29 -14.82
N SER A 438 -3.72 8.37 -15.85
CA SER A 438 -4.13 8.69 -17.21
C SER A 438 -4.39 7.44 -18.05
N SER A 439 -5.09 7.61 -19.17
CA SER A 439 -5.19 6.57 -20.20
C SER A 439 -3.78 6.16 -20.67
N PRO A 440 -3.46 4.86 -20.80
CA PRO A 440 -4.35 3.70 -20.82
C PRO A 440 -4.54 2.99 -19.45
N ILE A 441 -4.05 3.53 -18.34
CA ILE A 441 -4.05 2.88 -17.01
C ILE A 441 -5.34 3.19 -16.24
N SER A 442 -6.50 2.98 -16.87
CA SER A 442 -7.80 3.31 -16.25
C SER A 442 -8.36 2.18 -15.37
N SER A 443 -8.01 0.91 -15.64
CA SER A 443 -8.59 -0.21 -14.88
C SER A 443 -7.81 -0.53 -13.59
N PRO A 444 -8.49 -0.97 -12.51
CA PRO A 444 -7.82 -1.40 -11.26
C PRO A 444 -6.77 -2.50 -11.47
N LYS A 445 -6.98 -3.38 -12.46
CA LYS A 445 -6.01 -4.43 -12.82
C LYS A 445 -4.71 -3.84 -13.38
N GLN A 446 -4.80 -2.83 -14.23
CA GLN A 446 -3.63 -2.14 -14.79
C GLN A 446 -2.91 -1.32 -13.72
N GLN A 447 -3.65 -0.60 -12.87
CA GLN A 447 -3.08 0.19 -11.77
C GLN A 447 -2.32 -0.70 -10.78
N LYS A 448 -2.92 -1.82 -10.37
CA LYS A 448 -2.28 -2.82 -9.52
C LYS A 448 -1.01 -3.40 -10.15
N ARG A 449 -1.02 -3.64 -11.46
CA ARG A 449 0.16 -4.11 -12.21
C ARG A 449 1.26 -3.06 -12.24
N LEU A 450 0.92 -1.79 -12.45
CA LEU A 450 1.88 -0.69 -12.43
C LEU A 450 2.54 -0.57 -11.05
N TYR A 451 1.76 -0.53 -9.98
CA TYR A 451 2.32 -0.46 -8.62
C TYR A 451 3.14 -1.70 -8.26
N ARG A 452 2.79 -2.88 -8.79
CA ARG A 452 3.64 -4.06 -8.68
C ARG A 452 5.00 -3.86 -9.35
N ALA A 453 5.03 -3.19 -10.50
CA ALA A 453 6.26 -2.88 -11.19
C ALA A 453 7.10 -1.84 -10.41
N TYR A 454 6.47 -0.82 -9.81
CA TYR A 454 7.15 0.11 -8.91
C TYR A 454 7.69 -0.59 -7.65
N GLN A 455 6.97 -1.52 -7.05
CA GLN A 455 7.47 -2.33 -5.93
C GLN A 455 8.70 -3.16 -6.32
N LYS A 456 8.67 -3.79 -7.51
CA LYS A 456 9.81 -4.56 -8.04
C LYS A 456 11.05 -3.68 -8.25
N ILE A 457 10.89 -2.46 -8.79
CA ILE A 457 12.03 -1.55 -8.97
C ILE A 457 12.50 -0.94 -7.65
N PHE A 458 11.59 -0.58 -6.74
CA PHE A 458 11.90 -0.12 -5.39
C PHE A 458 12.82 -1.11 -4.68
N ALA A 459 12.44 -2.38 -4.64
CA ALA A 459 13.23 -3.44 -4.00
C ALA A 459 14.58 -3.64 -4.67
N SER A 460 14.66 -3.51 -6.01
CA SER A 460 15.91 -3.65 -6.75
C SER A 460 16.88 -2.49 -6.54
N MET A 461 16.39 -1.30 -6.20
CA MET A 461 17.19 -0.08 -6.10
C MET A 461 17.67 0.19 -4.69
N HIS A 462 16.92 -0.28 -3.70
CA HIS A 462 17.24 -0.21 -2.29
C HIS A 462 17.94 -1.47 -1.75
N ASP A 463 18.30 -2.41 -2.63
CA ASP A 463 19.05 -3.59 -2.22
C ASP A 463 20.46 -3.19 -1.76
N LYS A 464 20.78 -3.56 -0.51
CA LYS A 464 21.98 -3.10 0.22
C LYS A 464 23.30 -3.54 -0.44
N GLY A 465 23.25 -4.53 -1.33
CA GLY A 465 24.43 -5.12 -1.97
C GLY A 465 24.98 -4.38 -3.19
N ILE A 466 24.20 -3.50 -3.83
CA ILE A 466 24.55 -2.96 -5.16
C ILE A 466 24.89 -1.46 -5.11
N GLY A 467 24.68 -0.81 -3.96
CA GLY A 467 24.72 0.65 -3.84
C GLY A 467 23.51 1.27 -4.54
N PRO A 468 23.12 2.51 -4.20
CA PRO A 468 21.99 3.15 -4.87
C PRO A 468 22.36 3.38 -6.33
N HIS A 469 21.80 2.57 -7.23
CA HIS A 469 21.77 2.95 -8.64
C HIS A 469 21.13 4.35 -8.68
N LYS A 470 21.78 5.33 -9.32
CA LYS A 470 21.22 6.68 -9.35
C LYS A 470 20.02 6.76 -10.29
N THR A 471 19.99 5.92 -11.32
CA THR A 471 18.91 5.89 -12.31
C THR A 471 18.80 4.50 -12.92
N GLN A 472 17.58 4.01 -13.12
CA GLN A 472 17.27 2.83 -13.92
C GLN A 472 16.24 3.16 -14.99
N PHE A 473 16.43 2.57 -16.17
CA PHE A 473 15.48 2.61 -17.27
C PHE A 473 15.18 1.16 -17.66
N ARG A 474 13.94 0.74 -17.51
CA ARG A 474 13.48 -0.61 -17.86
C ARG A 474 12.36 -0.50 -18.89
N ARG A 475 12.37 -1.40 -19.86
CA ARG A 475 11.31 -1.51 -20.86
C ARG A 475 10.76 -2.92 -20.81
N ASP A 476 9.46 -3.04 -20.69
CA ASP A 476 8.73 -4.29 -20.91
C ASP A 476 7.61 -4.06 -21.94
N GLU A 477 6.80 -5.10 -22.18
CA GLU A 477 5.69 -5.05 -23.14
C GLU A 477 4.57 -4.08 -22.73
N ASN A 478 4.49 -3.74 -21.44
CA ASN A 478 3.43 -2.93 -20.87
C ASN A 478 3.84 -1.49 -20.62
N TYR A 479 5.10 -1.24 -20.22
CA TYR A 479 5.58 0.08 -19.83
C TYR A 479 7.07 0.27 -20.14
N VAL A 480 7.44 1.54 -20.37
CA VAL A 480 8.79 2.03 -20.08
C VAL A 480 8.79 2.61 -18.67
N LEU A 481 9.60 2.07 -17.77
CA LEU A 481 9.77 2.53 -16.40
C LEU A 481 11.09 3.28 -16.27
N LEU A 482 11.00 4.53 -15.84
CA LEU A 482 12.14 5.32 -15.43
C LEU A 482 12.08 5.48 -13.91
N TYR A 483 13.19 5.19 -13.26
CA TYR A 483 13.34 5.41 -11.84
C TYR A 483 14.63 6.16 -11.53
N TRP A 484 14.56 7.16 -10.67
CA TRP A 484 15.66 8.06 -10.35
C TRP A 484 15.72 8.30 -8.85
N VAL A 485 16.86 7.99 -8.23
CA VAL A 485 17.17 8.27 -6.82
C VAL A 485 18.26 9.32 -6.71
N THR A 486 18.02 10.32 -5.88
CA THR A 486 18.99 11.33 -5.46
C THR A 486 19.07 11.36 -3.93
N GLN A 487 19.82 12.31 -3.36
CA GLN A 487 19.83 12.53 -1.91
C GLN A 487 18.54 13.24 -1.43
N ASP A 488 17.90 14.01 -2.32
CA ASP A 488 16.77 14.87 -1.96
C ASP A 488 15.42 14.22 -2.29
N PHE A 489 15.37 13.43 -3.36
CA PHE A 489 14.13 12.85 -3.87
C PHE A 489 14.31 11.50 -4.58
N GLU A 490 13.19 10.79 -4.70
CA GLU A 490 13.00 9.65 -5.59
C GLU A 490 11.87 9.92 -6.58
N LEU A 491 12.05 9.52 -7.85
CA LEU A 491 11.04 9.64 -8.89
C LEU A 491 10.82 8.30 -9.57
N TYR A 492 9.58 7.86 -9.62
CA TYR A 492 9.08 6.72 -10.39
C TYR A 492 8.22 7.26 -11.52
N ALA A 493 8.47 6.86 -12.76
CA ALA A 493 7.67 7.30 -13.89
C ALA A 493 7.41 6.13 -14.85
N ALA A 494 6.17 6.02 -15.30
CA ALA A 494 5.76 5.05 -16.30
C ALA A 494 5.34 5.78 -17.57
N PHE A 495 5.89 5.31 -18.68
CA PHE A 495 5.68 5.81 -20.01
C PHE A 495 5.14 4.72 -20.92
N ASP A 496 4.65 5.16 -22.08
CA ASP A 496 4.36 4.32 -23.23
C ASP A 496 5.54 3.35 -23.51
N PRO A 497 5.29 2.06 -23.79
CA PRO A 497 6.32 1.09 -24.16
C PRO A 497 7.25 1.56 -25.27
N LEU A 498 6.77 2.40 -26.18
CA LEU A 498 7.52 2.94 -27.32
C LEU A 498 8.24 4.26 -27.02
N ALA A 499 8.13 4.80 -25.80
CA ALA A 499 8.73 6.06 -25.42
C ALA A 499 10.25 6.08 -25.63
N ASP A 500 10.73 7.19 -26.21
CA ASP A 500 12.16 7.45 -26.38
C ASP A 500 12.82 7.76 -25.03
N LYS A 501 13.99 7.18 -24.79
CA LYS A 501 14.72 7.33 -23.52
C LYS A 501 15.12 8.77 -23.25
N ALA A 502 15.59 9.51 -24.26
CA ALA A 502 16.04 10.90 -24.07
C ALA A 502 14.87 11.83 -23.81
N LEU A 503 13.74 11.64 -24.49
CA LEU A 503 12.50 12.37 -24.22
C LEU A 503 11.93 12.04 -22.83
N ALA A 504 11.91 10.77 -22.43
CA ALA A 504 11.47 10.37 -21.09
C ALA A 504 12.28 11.04 -19.98
N ILE A 505 13.62 11.07 -20.10
CA ILE A 505 14.50 11.77 -19.14
C ILE A 505 14.19 13.27 -19.09
N LYS A 506 14.00 13.92 -20.25
CA LYS A 506 13.62 15.34 -20.32
C LYS A 506 12.27 15.60 -19.64
N THR A 507 11.29 14.73 -19.85
CA THR A 507 9.98 14.82 -19.18
C THR A 507 10.10 14.64 -17.67
N CYS A 508 10.91 13.69 -17.19
CA CYS A 508 11.16 13.53 -15.75
C CYS A 508 11.79 14.78 -15.12
N ASN A 509 12.73 15.45 -15.80
CA ASN A 509 13.27 16.73 -15.33
C ASN A 509 12.18 17.82 -15.21
N ARG A 510 11.25 17.87 -16.18
CA ARG A 510 10.09 18.78 -16.13
C ARG A 510 9.18 18.46 -14.96
N VAL A 511 8.90 17.19 -14.69
CA VAL A 511 8.10 16.76 -13.52
C VAL A 511 8.78 17.21 -12.23
N CYS A 512 10.08 17.00 -12.08
CA CYS A 512 10.82 17.47 -10.90
C CYS A 512 10.75 18.99 -10.73
N GLN A 513 10.83 19.76 -11.83
CA GLN A 513 10.68 21.21 -11.76
C GLN A 513 9.25 21.62 -11.39
N TRP A 514 8.25 20.99 -12.00
CA TRP A 514 6.85 21.25 -11.71
C TRP A 514 6.51 21.01 -10.23
N VAL A 515 6.97 19.88 -9.67
CA VAL A 515 6.82 19.57 -8.24
C VAL A 515 7.46 20.63 -7.34
N LYS A 516 8.64 21.15 -7.73
CA LYS A 516 9.30 22.25 -6.99
C LYS A 516 8.53 23.57 -7.08
N ASP A 517 7.95 23.87 -8.24
CA ASP A 517 7.20 25.12 -8.46
C ASP A 517 5.93 25.17 -7.59
N VAL A 518 5.32 24.01 -7.32
CA VAL A 518 4.09 23.89 -6.51
C VAL A 518 4.33 23.30 -5.11
N GLU A 519 5.58 23.22 -4.65
CA GLU A 519 5.97 22.49 -3.43
C GLU A 519 5.16 22.90 -2.18
N ASN A 520 4.92 24.21 -2.04
CA ASN A 520 4.14 24.82 -0.96
C ASN A 520 2.66 24.36 -0.91
N GLU A 521 2.14 23.84 -2.02
CA GLU A 521 0.74 23.45 -2.17
C GLU A 521 0.55 21.95 -1.99
N ILE A 522 1.54 21.14 -2.34
CA ILE A 522 1.46 19.67 -2.33
C ILE A 522 2.19 19.02 -1.15
N PHE A 523 3.01 19.75 -0.40
CA PHE A 523 3.71 19.25 0.77
C PHE A 523 3.48 20.11 2.03
N LEU A 524 3.69 19.49 3.20
CA LEU A 524 3.82 20.18 4.48
C LEU A 524 5.28 20.61 4.68
N LEU A 525 5.54 21.91 4.51
CA LEU A 525 6.84 22.52 4.73
C LEU A 525 6.94 23.04 6.17
N GLY A 526 8.04 22.74 6.86
CA GLY A 526 8.25 23.14 8.26
C GLY A 526 7.95 22.06 9.30
N ALA A 527 7.46 20.88 8.87
CA ALA A 527 7.65 19.67 9.66
C ALA A 527 9.17 19.45 9.78
N SER A 528 9.69 19.39 11.01
CA SER A 528 11.10 19.05 11.22
C SER A 528 11.38 17.71 10.56
N PRO A 529 12.46 17.60 9.76
CA PRO A 529 12.81 16.34 9.11
C PRO A 529 12.90 15.24 10.15
N PHE A 530 12.39 14.06 9.81
CA PHE A 530 12.42 12.93 10.71
C PHE A 530 13.87 12.49 10.91
N SER A 531 14.43 12.72 12.10
CA SER A 531 15.68 12.09 12.51
C SER A 531 15.35 10.71 13.08
N TRP A 532 15.32 9.69 12.22
CA TRP A 532 15.13 8.29 12.62
C TRP A 532 16.39 7.67 13.22
#